data_AF-F4LR85-F1
#
_entry.id   AF-F4LR85-F1
#
_cell.length_a   1.000
_cell.length_b   1.000
_cell.length_c   1.000
_cell.angle_alpha   90.00
_cell.angle_beta   90.00
_cell.angle_gamma   90.00
#
_symmetry.space_group_name_H-M   'P 1'
#
loop_
_entity.id
_entity.type
_entity.pdbx_description
1 polymer ?
#
loop_
_entity_poly.entity_id
_entity_poly.type
_entity_poly.pdbx_seq_one_letter_code
_entity_poly.pdbx_strand_id
1 'polypeptide(L)'
;MKITLPGINLFEEKLCDKIKIAINEEIQNLDKTLKYSLTLEFDESLIYCSESIQAFFIPDEKLPQYQRGKELYGDDKMYAILGYQLKVAEEAVESCGIIINHASIQGSPFDEINCINVRLQEQEEKDLKLDKKRKNEKSLKCNVIMPSLTGFAKNVYNAFEKFEKEMDNVLERAFNSKELYKKYKVLVGKEELYKTYLDFKSEYGDMWIDSKEHRDELLRKFHQTVKIKAGLITDEKMKSEVIKPLIIPSKTIFELNVYKRTKTGNGIHKDIGQVSLMTNGKIIKIEYCARRKNYEIIDENFDDCYIEVNDRYDNFKLVNSIRELVEMANTIFEKYDFTINQDAMDNILDFIDIKRLIKMAREV
;
A
#
# COMPACT_ATOMS: atom_id res chain seq x y z
N MET A 1 14.79 12.94 -28.24
CA MET A 1 15.99 12.73 -29.08
C MET A 1 16.56 11.32 -28.85
N LYS A 2 17.06 10.64 -29.89
CA LYS A 2 17.81 9.35 -29.77
C LYS A 2 19.11 9.45 -30.58
N ILE A 3 20.22 9.05 -29.96
CA ILE A 3 21.56 8.95 -30.55
C ILE A 3 22.00 7.50 -30.48
N THR A 4 22.58 6.99 -31.56
CA THR A 4 23.09 5.62 -31.65
C THR A 4 24.60 5.70 -31.76
N LEU A 5 25.31 5.02 -30.86
CA LEU A 5 26.77 4.95 -30.82
C LEU A 5 27.20 3.56 -31.32
N PRO A 6 27.54 3.41 -32.61
CA PRO A 6 27.95 2.13 -33.18
C PRO A 6 29.38 1.76 -32.78
N GLY A 7 29.66 0.45 -32.74
CA GLY A 7 30.98 -0.10 -32.47
C GLY A 7 31.40 -0.04 -31.00
N ILE A 8 30.47 0.20 -30.08
CA ILE A 8 30.72 0.25 -28.63
C ILE A 8 29.66 -0.52 -27.86
N ASN A 9 30.02 -0.99 -26.67
CA ASN A 9 29.10 -1.73 -25.81
C ASN A 9 29.22 -1.25 -24.36
N LEU A 10 28.55 -1.95 -23.44
CA LEU A 10 28.49 -1.61 -22.02
C LEU A 10 29.87 -1.57 -21.34
N PHE A 11 30.86 -2.29 -21.87
CA PHE A 11 32.20 -2.40 -21.31
C PHE A 11 33.19 -1.38 -21.92
N GLU A 12 32.70 -0.37 -22.61
CA GLU A 12 33.52 0.70 -23.16
C GLU A 12 34.11 1.59 -22.05
N GLU A 13 35.44 1.62 -21.92
CA GLU A 13 36.15 2.43 -20.92
C GLU A 13 36.02 3.94 -21.20
N LYS A 14 36.01 4.34 -22.49
CA LYS A 14 35.91 5.75 -22.91
C LYS A 14 34.48 6.15 -23.26
N LEU A 15 33.48 5.57 -22.59
CA LEU A 15 32.08 5.83 -22.89
C LEU A 15 31.74 7.32 -22.73
N CYS A 16 32.31 7.98 -21.71
CA CYS A 16 32.12 9.41 -21.46
C CYS A 16 32.47 10.26 -22.68
N ASP A 17 33.65 10.05 -23.26
CA ASP A 17 34.16 10.85 -24.37
C ASP A 17 33.33 10.64 -25.62
N LYS A 18 32.93 9.40 -25.89
CA LYS A 18 32.10 9.04 -27.05
C LYS A 18 30.69 9.63 -26.94
N ILE A 19 30.07 9.61 -25.76
CA ILE A 19 28.78 10.26 -25.51
C ILE A 19 28.92 11.78 -25.67
N LYS A 20 29.95 12.40 -25.09
CA LYS A 20 30.18 13.85 -25.20
C LYS A 20 30.30 14.31 -26.64
N ILE A 21 31.07 13.58 -27.46
CA ILE A 21 31.24 13.90 -28.89
C ILE A 21 29.88 13.87 -29.58
N ALA A 22 29.13 12.78 -29.44
CA ALA A 22 27.86 12.62 -30.13
C ALA A 22 26.77 13.60 -29.66
N ILE A 23 26.75 13.95 -28.36
CA ILE A 23 25.81 14.95 -27.83
C ILE A 23 26.18 16.35 -28.33
N ASN A 24 27.46 16.70 -28.41
CA ASN A 24 27.89 18.01 -28.88
C ASN A 24 27.55 18.26 -30.36
N GLU A 25 27.56 17.22 -31.20
CA GLU A 25 27.13 17.31 -32.61
C GLU A 25 25.66 17.70 -32.75
N GLU A 26 24.84 17.32 -31.77
CA GLU A 26 23.39 17.46 -31.80
C GLU A 26 22.86 18.49 -30.79
N ILE A 27 23.75 19.15 -30.05
CA ILE A 27 23.38 19.97 -28.88
C ILE A 27 22.47 21.15 -29.24
N GLN A 28 22.54 21.62 -30.48
CA GLN A 28 21.69 22.72 -30.96
C GLN A 28 20.22 22.32 -31.05
N ASN A 29 19.92 21.01 -31.08
CA ASN A 29 18.57 20.48 -31.10
C ASN A 29 17.94 20.34 -29.69
N LEU A 30 18.67 20.76 -28.64
CA LEU A 30 18.22 20.64 -27.24
C LEU A 30 18.12 22.03 -26.59
N ASP A 31 16.98 22.29 -25.94
CA ASP A 31 16.82 23.45 -25.07
C ASP A 31 17.50 23.21 -23.72
N LYS A 32 18.57 23.96 -23.43
CA LYS A 32 19.36 23.84 -22.19
C LYS A 32 18.62 24.32 -20.93
N THR A 33 17.50 25.02 -21.09
CA THR A 33 16.68 25.49 -19.97
C THR A 33 15.71 24.43 -19.46
N LEU A 34 15.45 23.39 -20.26
CA LEU A 34 14.58 22.27 -19.91
C LEU A 34 15.32 21.17 -19.15
N LYS A 35 14.53 20.34 -18.46
CA LYS A 35 14.98 19.13 -17.79
C LYS A 35 14.73 17.92 -18.68
N TYR A 36 15.68 16.99 -18.71
CA TYR A 36 15.59 15.78 -19.52
C TYR A 36 15.74 14.52 -18.68
N SER A 37 15.01 13.49 -19.13
CA SER A 37 15.26 12.10 -18.79
C SER A 37 16.33 11.55 -19.72
N LEU A 38 17.38 10.98 -19.14
CA LEU A 38 18.41 10.22 -19.84
C LEU A 38 18.09 8.72 -19.77
N THR A 39 18.15 8.03 -20.89
CA THR A 39 18.10 6.57 -20.94
C THR A 39 19.24 6.03 -21.79
N LEU A 40 20.07 5.18 -21.20
CA LEU A 40 21.09 4.39 -21.86
C LEU A 40 20.54 3.00 -22.15
N GLU A 41 20.46 2.60 -23.42
CA GLU A 41 20.01 1.27 -23.84
C GLU A 41 21.19 0.49 -24.43
N PHE A 42 21.31 -0.78 -24.05
CA PHE A 42 22.35 -1.70 -24.48
C PHE A 42 21.76 -3.09 -24.76
N ASP A 43 22.46 -3.92 -25.53
CA ASP A 43 22.02 -5.30 -25.75
C ASP A 43 22.07 -6.14 -24.46
N GLU A 44 20.93 -6.73 -24.09
CA GLU A 44 20.83 -7.43 -22.80
C GLU A 44 21.69 -8.70 -22.72
N SER A 45 22.19 -9.27 -23.83
CA SER A 45 23.04 -10.46 -23.75
C SER A 45 24.38 -10.18 -23.05
N LEU A 46 24.81 -8.91 -23.03
CA LEU A 46 26.02 -8.47 -22.36
C LEU A 46 26.01 -8.74 -20.85
N ILE A 47 24.83 -8.86 -20.23
CA ILE A 47 24.72 -9.18 -18.79
C ILE A 47 25.16 -10.62 -18.47
N TYR A 48 25.33 -11.46 -19.49
CA TYR A 48 25.79 -12.84 -19.36
C TYR A 48 27.27 -13.02 -19.75
N CYS A 49 27.95 -11.97 -20.21
CA CYS A 49 29.35 -12.00 -20.61
C CYS A 49 30.28 -11.98 -19.39
N SER A 50 30.38 -13.12 -18.69
CA SER A 50 31.14 -13.25 -17.43
C SER A 50 32.59 -12.76 -17.54
N GLU A 51 33.27 -13.07 -18.65
CA GLU A 51 34.65 -12.62 -18.90
C GLU A 51 34.74 -11.10 -18.96
N SER A 52 33.88 -10.44 -19.73
CA SER A 52 33.86 -8.97 -19.86
C SER A 52 33.43 -8.28 -18.56
N ILE A 53 32.44 -8.83 -17.85
CA ILE A 53 32.01 -8.34 -16.54
C ILE A 53 33.18 -8.38 -15.56
N GLN A 54 33.92 -9.49 -15.53
CA GLN A 54 35.04 -9.63 -14.61
C GLN A 54 36.28 -8.82 -15.02
N ALA A 55 36.52 -8.61 -16.31
CA ALA A 55 37.63 -7.79 -16.78
C ALA A 55 37.41 -6.29 -16.57
N PHE A 56 36.15 -5.82 -16.55
CA PHE A 56 35.86 -4.39 -16.44
C PHE A 56 36.29 -3.80 -15.09
N PHE A 57 37.07 -2.71 -15.15
CA PHE A 57 37.59 -2.01 -13.99
C PHE A 57 36.72 -0.80 -13.63
N ILE A 58 36.30 -0.71 -12.36
CA ILE A 58 35.63 0.47 -11.80
C ILE A 58 36.55 1.08 -10.75
N PRO A 59 36.94 2.36 -10.87
CA PRO A 59 37.72 3.04 -9.84
C PRO A 59 36.99 3.04 -8.48
N ASP A 60 37.70 2.76 -7.40
CA ASP A 60 37.11 2.58 -6.06
C ASP A 60 36.38 3.85 -5.57
N GLU A 61 36.91 5.03 -5.92
CA GLU A 61 36.28 6.31 -5.61
C GLU A 61 34.93 6.52 -6.29
N LYS A 62 34.68 5.86 -7.43
CA LYS A 62 33.43 5.91 -8.19
C LYS A 62 32.38 4.91 -7.69
N LEU A 63 32.79 3.92 -6.89
CA LEU A 63 31.88 2.97 -6.24
C LEU A 63 31.12 3.61 -5.07
N PRO A 64 29.87 3.15 -4.79
CA PRO A 64 29.16 3.47 -3.56
C PRO A 64 29.94 3.06 -2.31
N GLN A 65 29.81 3.83 -1.22
CA GLN A 65 30.59 3.62 0.01
C GLN A 65 30.51 2.19 0.56
N TYR A 66 29.37 1.51 0.43
CA TYR A 66 29.17 0.14 0.91
C TYR A 66 29.86 -0.94 0.06
N GLN A 67 30.32 -0.59 -1.16
CA GLN A 67 31.05 -1.48 -2.09
C GLN A 67 32.56 -1.18 -2.14
N ARG A 68 33.01 -0.04 -1.63
CA ARG A 68 34.44 0.35 -1.67
C ARG A 68 35.32 -0.65 -0.93
N GLY A 69 36.48 -0.94 -1.51
CA GLY A 69 37.46 -1.88 -0.98
C GLY A 69 37.01 -3.35 -0.95
N LYS A 70 35.87 -3.67 -1.57
CA LYS A 70 35.37 -5.05 -1.70
C LYS A 70 35.59 -5.55 -3.12
N GLU A 71 35.95 -6.83 -3.21
CA GLU A 71 35.98 -7.52 -4.49
C GLU A 71 34.55 -7.88 -4.90
N LEU A 72 34.14 -7.42 -6.09
CA LEU A 72 32.80 -7.62 -6.63
C LEU A 72 32.80 -8.76 -7.65
N TYR A 73 31.75 -9.57 -7.66
CA TYR A 73 31.61 -10.70 -8.58
C TYR A 73 30.17 -10.84 -9.09
N GLY A 74 30.02 -11.49 -10.27
CA GLY A 74 28.73 -11.87 -10.81
C GLY A 74 27.75 -10.70 -10.91
N ASP A 75 26.54 -10.89 -10.41
CA ASP A 75 25.48 -9.88 -10.43
C ASP A 75 25.89 -8.60 -9.69
N ASP A 76 26.56 -8.69 -8.54
CA ASP A 76 27.00 -7.51 -7.77
C ASP A 76 27.95 -6.64 -8.59
N LYS A 77 28.86 -7.28 -9.34
CA LYS A 77 29.76 -6.57 -10.26
C LYS A 77 28.99 -5.98 -11.43
N MET A 78 28.06 -6.73 -12.02
CA MET A 78 27.22 -6.25 -13.12
C MET A 78 26.41 -5.00 -12.73
N TYR A 79 25.75 -5.02 -11.56
CA TYR A 79 25.03 -3.84 -11.06
C TYR A 79 25.95 -2.66 -10.78
N ALA A 80 27.17 -2.91 -10.29
CA ALA A 80 28.17 -1.85 -10.11
C ALA A 80 28.60 -1.25 -11.46
N ILE A 81 28.82 -2.07 -12.50
CA ILE A 81 29.14 -1.62 -13.86
C ILE A 81 28.01 -0.76 -14.42
N LEU A 82 26.76 -1.22 -14.31
CA LEU A 82 25.60 -0.47 -14.80
C LEU A 82 25.46 0.87 -14.09
N GLY A 83 25.61 0.89 -12.76
CA GLY A 83 25.57 2.11 -11.98
C GLY A 83 26.72 3.07 -12.31
N TYR A 84 27.90 2.53 -12.59
CA TYR A 84 29.06 3.32 -13.02
C TYR A 84 28.84 3.93 -14.42
N GLN A 85 28.45 3.11 -15.41
CA GLN A 85 28.25 3.57 -16.79
C GLN A 85 27.09 4.57 -16.90
N LEU A 86 26.03 4.40 -16.10
CA LEU A 86 24.96 5.38 -16.02
C LEU A 86 25.47 6.74 -15.52
N LYS A 87 26.28 6.77 -14.45
CA LYS A 87 26.90 8.01 -13.96
C LYS A 87 27.84 8.63 -15.00
N VAL A 88 28.61 7.80 -15.71
CA VAL A 88 29.49 8.27 -16.79
C VAL A 88 28.70 8.95 -17.90
N ALA A 89 27.55 8.38 -18.28
CA ALA A 89 26.65 8.96 -19.27
C ALA A 89 25.99 10.25 -18.76
N GLU A 90 25.55 10.29 -17.50
CA GLU A 90 25.04 11.51 -16.87
C GLU A 90 26.08 12.64 -16.87
N GLU A 91 27.30 12.37 -16.36
CA GLU A 91 28.40 13.33 -16.33
C GLU A 91 28.75 13.84 -17.74
N ALA A 92 28.70 12.96 -18.74
CA ALA A 92 28.91 13.32 -20.14
C ALA A 92 27.87 14.34 -20.63
N VAL A 93 26.59 14.04 -20.45
CA VAL A 93 25.49 14.90 -20.94
C VAL A 93 25.41 16.21 -20.14
N GLU A 94 25.57 16.17 -18.82
CA GLU A 94 25.55 17.36 -17.97
C GLU A 94 26.72 18.31 -18.27
N SER A 95 27.89 17.79 -18.65
CA SER A 95 29.03 18.61 -19.05
C SER A 95 28.79 19.45 -20.30
N CYS A 96 27.80 19.08 -21.13
CA CYS A 96 27.35 19.85 -22.28
C CYS A 96 26.37 21.00 -21.90
N GLY A 97 25.97 21.08 -20.63
CA GLY A 97 25.04 22.08 -20.10
C GLY A 97 23.57 21.67 -20.18
N ILE A 98 23.28 20.37 -20.31
CA ILE A 98 21.92 19.80 -20.27
C ILE A 98 21.60 19.37 -18.84
N ILE A 99 20.40 19.68 -18.36
CA ILE A 99 19.97 19.35 -16.99
C ILE A 99 19.28 17.97 -16.99
N ILE A 100 19.86 16.99 -16.30
CA ILE A 100 19.29 15.64 -16.15
C ILE A 100 18.62 15.49 -14.78
N ASN A 101 17.33 15.17 -14.77
CA ASN A 101 16.56 14.94 -13.53
C ASN A 101 16.26 13.46 -13.27
N HIS A 102 16.22 12.65 -14.32
CA HIS A 102 16.02 11.21 -14.27
C HIS A 102 17.03 10.54 -15.19
N ALA A 103 17.65 9.46 -14.73
CA ALA A 103 18.59 8.71 -15.51
C ALA A 103 18.28 7.22 -15.39
N SER A 104 18.32 6.51 -16.52
CA SER A 104 18.14 5.06 -16.52
C SER A 104 19.15 4.38 -17.43
N ILE A 105 19.50 3.16 -17.06
CA ILE A 105 20.24 2.23 -17.91
C ILE A 105 19.44 0.95 -18.03
N GLN A 106 19.24 0.47 -19.26
CA GLN A 106 18.42 -0.70 -19.53
C GLN A 106 19.03 -1.63 -20.58
N GLY A 107 18.97 -2.93 -20.29
CA GLY A 107 19.28 -3.97 -21.28
C GLY A 107 18.03 -4.30 -22.10
N SER A 108 18.16 -4.29 -23.42
CA SER A 108 17.10 -4.57 -24.37
C SER A 108 17.39 -5.83 -25.19
N PRO A 109 16.41 -6.71 -25.44
CA PRO A 109 16.57 -7.84 -26.36
C PRO A 109 16.61 -7.45 -27.84
N PHE A 110 16.37 -6.17 -28.15
CA PHE A 110 16.27 -5.67 -29.53
C PHE A 110 17.44 -4.77 -29.94
N ASP A 111 18.33 -4.43 -29.00
CA ASP A 111 19.49 -3.60 -29.30
C ASP A 111 20.64 -4.46 -29.85
N GLU A 112 21.51 -3.86 -30.66
CA GLU A 112 22.67 -4.57 -31.21
C GLU A 112 23.81 -4.66 -30.19
N ILE A 113 24.51 -5.80 -30.13
CA ILE A 113 25.56 -6.10 -29.13
C ILE A 113 26.64 -5.00 -29.01
N ASN A 114 27.08 -4.46 -30.14
CA ASN A 114 28.11 -3.41 -30.19
C ASN A 114 27.49 -2.05 -30.51
N CYS A 115 26.36 -1.77 -29.89
CA CYS A 115 25.70 -0.49 -29.96
C CYS A 115 25.25 -0.04 -28.57
N ILE A 116 25.43 1.26 -28.30
CA ILE A 116 24.80 1.94 -27.17
C ILE A 116 23.86 3.01 -27.71
N ASN A 117 22.61 2.97 -27.26
CA ASN A 117 21.61 3.99 -27.59
C ASN A 117 21.48 4.97 -26.43
N VAL A 118 21.62 6.26 -26.70
CA VAL A 118 21.40 7.35 -25.74
C VAL A 118 20.12 8.05 -26.13
N ARG A 119 19.12 8.00 -25.26
CA ARG A 119 17.84 8.72 -25.44
C ARG A 119 17.74 9.84 -24.43
N LEU A 120 17.39 11.02 -24.93
CA LEU A 120 17.03 12.19 -24.13
C LEU A 120 15.57 12.54 -24.37
N GLN A 121 14.78 12.62 -23.31
CA GLN A 121 13.37 12.97 -23.38
C GLN A 121 13.08 14.15 -22.46
N GLU A 122 12.53 15.22 -23.01
CA GLU A 122 12.06 16.36 -22.22
C GLU A 122 11.07 15.89 -21.16
N GLN A 123 11.25 16.37 -19.93
CA GLN A 123 10.31 16.16 -18.86
C GLN A 123 9.49 17.42 -18.65
N GLU A 124 8.19 17.31 -18.80
CA GLU A 124 7.27 18.33 -18.32
C GLU A 124 7.38 18.42 -16.80
N GLU A 125 7.59 19.63 -16.28
CA GLU A 125 7.36 19.89 -14.86
C GLU A 125 5.86 19.72 -14.59
N LYS A 126 5.48 18.50 -14.19
CA LYS A 126 4.21 18.35 -13.49
C LYS A 126 4.40 19.03 -12.15
N ASP A 127 3.68 20.13 -11.94
CA ASP A 127 3.41 20.72 -10.63
C ASP A 127 2.71 19.65 -9.76
N LEU A 128 3.49 18.70 -9.26
CA LEU A 128 3.08 17.87 -8.16
C LEU A 128 2.87 18.84 -7.01
N LYS A 129 1.60 19.07 -6.65
CA LYS A 129 1.22 19.72 -5.39
C LYS A 129 1.71 18.84 -4.24
N LEU A 130 3.03 18.85 -4.01
CA LEU A 130 3.65 18.25 -2.85
C LEU A 130 3.16 19.02 -1.64
N ASP A 131 2.65 18.28 -0.66
CA ASP A 131 2.20 18.82 0.61
C ASP A 131 3.21 19.84 1.15
N LYS A 132 2.69 20.96 1.67
CA LYS A 132 3.45 22.14 2.13
C LYS A 132 4.57 21.84 3.14
N LYS A 133 4.65 20.62 3.68
CA LYS A 133 5.72 20.15 4.58
C LYS A 133 7.02 19.70 3.87
N ARG A 134 7.06 19.54 2.54
CA ARG A 134 8.27 19.06 1.81
C ARG A 134 8.93 20.09 0.89
N LYS A 135 8.68 21.40 1.08
CA LYS A 135 9.18 22.47 0.20
C LYS A 135 10.71 22.68 0.15
N ASN A 136 11.50 21.89 0.87
CA ASN A 136 12.97 21.96 0.85
C ASN A 136 13.67 20.73 0.24
N GLU A 137 12.94 19.79 -0.35
CA GLU A 137 13.59 18.71 -1.10
C GLU A 137 14.11 19.27 -2.43
N LYS A 138 15.43 19.50 -2.52
CA LYS A 138 16.15 19.52 -3.80
C LYS A 138 15.54 18.44 -4.68
N SER A 139 15.15 18.76 -5.92
CA SER A 139 14.60 17.78 -6.86
C SER A 139 15.42 16.49 -6.81
N LEU A 140 14.83 15.44 -6.23
CA LEU A 140 15.51 14.16 -6.03
C LEU A 140 15.79 13.59 -7.42
N LYS A 141 17.06 13.59 -7.84
CA LYS A 141 17.49 12.92 -9.06
C LYS A 141 17.24 11.43 -8.88
N CYS A 142 16.48 10.83 -9.79
CA CYS A 142 16.09 9.43 -9.71
C CYS A 142 16.88 8.61 -10.73
N ASN A 143 17.53 7.55 -10.27
CA ASN A 143 18.32 6.65 -11.10
C ASN A 143 17.70 5.25 -11.12
N VAL A 144 17.53 4.68 -12.31
CA VAL A 144 16.92 3.36 -12.51
C VAL A 144 17.88 2.45 -13.27
N ILE A 145 18.17 1.28 -12.69
CA ILE A 145 19.01 0.25 -13.31
C ILE A 145 18.11 -0.95 -13.63
N MET A 146 17.97 -1.28 -14.91
CA MET A 146 17.17 -2.41 -15.39
C MET A 146 18.01 -3.30 -16.30
N PRO A 147 18.78 -4.26 -15.75
CA PRO A 147 19.75 -5.03 -16.54
C PRO A 147 19.15 -5.81 -17.70
N SER A 148 17.89 -6.27 -17.57
CA SER A 148 17.18 -7.00 -18.63
C SER A 148 15.70 -6.64 -18.64
N LEU A 149 15.24 -6.11 -19.78
CA LEU A 149 13.83 -5.91 -20.08
C LEU A 149 13.08 -7.25 -20.14
N THR A 150 13.69 -8.29 -20.70
CA THR A 150 13.10 -9.64 -20.73
C THR A 150 12.90 -10.22 -19.34
N GLY A 151 13.92 -10.09 -18.48
CA GLY A 151 13.85 -10.51 -17.07
C GLY A 151 12.79 -9.75 -16.28
N PHE A 152 12.70 -8.44 -16.48
CA PHE A 152 11.65 -7.62 -15.89
C PHE A 152 10.26 -8.06 -16.35
N ALA A 153 10.03 -8.22 -17.66
CA ALA A 153 8.76 -8.65 -18.21
C ALA A 153 8.34 -10.03 -17.66
N LYS A 154 9.29 -10.97 -17.55
CA LYS A 154 9.05 -12.29 -16.94
C LYS A 154 8.65 -12.19 -15.47
N ASN A 155 9.30 -11.31 -14.70
CA ASN A 155 8.95 -11.10 -13.30
C ASN A 155 7.56 -10.48 -13.12
N VAL A 156 7.20 -9.50 -13.96
CA VAL A 156 5.85 -8.91 -13.98
C VAL A 156 4.81 -9.97 -14.33
N TYR A 157 5.08 -10.79 -15.36
CA TYR A 157 4.19 -11.87 -15.76
C TYR A 157 4.01 -12.92 -14.66
N ASN A 158 5.10 -13.35 -14.02
CA ASN A 158 5.05 -14.30 -12.89
C ASN A 158 4.26 -13.73 -11.70
N ALA A 159 4.42 -12.43 -11.39
CA ALA A 159 3.67 -11.77 -10.35
C ALA A 159 2.17 -11.75 -10.71
N PHE A 160 1.84 -11.39 -11.96
CA PHE A 160 0.46 -11.43 -12.47
C PHE A 160 -0.16 -12.83 -12.34
N GLU A 161 0.53 -13.89 -12.80
CA GLU A 161 0.03 -15.26 -12.65
C GLU A 161 -0.20 -15.65 -11.19
N LYS A 162 0.68 -15.21 -10.28
CA LYS A 162 0.52 -15.48 -8.85
C LYS A 162 -0.73 -14.79 -8.30
N PHE A 163 -0.92 -13.52 -8.63
CA PHE A 163 -2.14 -12.78 -8.25
C PHE A 163 -3.40 -13.43 -8.83
N GLU A 164 -3.36 -13.87 -10.08
CA GLU A 164 -4.48 -14.56 -10.72
C GLU A 164 -4.87 -15.85 -9.99
N LYS A 165 -3.88 -16.66 -9.63
CA LYS A 165 -4.07 -17.93 -8.88
C LYS A 165 -4.59 -17.66 -7.47
N GLU A 166 -4.05 -16.66 -6.77
CA GLU A 166 -4.54 -16.27 -5.45
C GLU A 166 -6.01 -15.80 -5.50
N MET A 167 -6.36 -15.02 -6.51
CA MET A 167 -7.74 -14.58 -6.74
C MET A 167 -8.68 -15.75 -7.00
N ASP A 168 -8.33 -16.69 -7.89
CA ASP A 168 -9.14 -17.89 -8.12
C ASP A 168 -9.28 -18.74 -6.85
N ASN A 169 -8.21 -18.93 -6.06
CA ASN A 169 -8.24 -19.70 -4.82
C ASN A 169 -9.13 -19.08 -3.73
N VAL A 170 -9.16 -17.76 -3.64
CA VAL A 170 -10.00 -17.06 -2.66
C VAL A 170 -11.46 -17.10 -3.08
N LEU A 171 -11.75 -16.92 -4.37
CA LEU A 171 -13.11 -17.01 -4.90
C LEU A 171 -13.66 -18.43 -4.80
N GLU A 172 -12.90 -19.46 -5.19
CA GLU A 172 -13.33 -20.86 -5.03
C GLU A 172 -13.70 -21.19 -3.58
N ARG A 173 -12.93 -20.68 -2.61
CA ARG A 173 -13.24 -20.81 -1.18
C ARG A 173 -14.51 -20.06 -0.78
N ALA A 174 -14.68 -18.82 -1.24
CA ALA A 174 -15.86 -18.01 -0.96
C ALA A 174 -17.16 -18.66 -1.48
N PHE A 175 -17.10 -19.37 -2.61
CA PHE A 175 -18.25 -20.10 -3.16
C PHE A 175 -18.51 -21.45 -2.48
N ASN A 176 -17.51 -21.98 -1.74
CA ASN A 176 -17.53 -23.33 -1.17
C ASN A 176 -17.91 -24.43 -2.20
N SER A 177 -17.70 -24.16 -3.49
CA SER A 177 -18.05 -25.03 -4.61
C SER A 177 -17.38 -24.54 -5.89
N LYS A 178 -16.52 -25.39 -6.47
CA LYS A 178 -15.84 -25.09 -7.73
C LYS A 178 -16.82 -24.95 -8.90
N GLU A 179 -17.91 -25.71 -8.88
CA GLU A 179 -18.93 -25.67 -9.93
C GLU A 179 -19.72 -24.35 -9.89
N LEU A 180 -20.12 -23.91 -8.69
CA LEU A 180 -20.78 -22.61 -8.53
C LEU A 180 -19.86 -21.47 -8.93
N TYR A 181 -18.60 -21.51 -8.49
CA TYR A 181 -17.62 -20.51 -8.91
C TYR A 181 -17.49 -20.44 -10.43
N LYS A 182 -17.29 -21.57 -11.11
CA LYS A 182 -17.19 -21.63 -12.59
C LYS A 182 -18.44 -21.06 -13.26
N LYS A 183 -19.63 -21.39 -12.77
CA LYS A 183 -20.90 -20.86 -13.28
C LYS A 183 -20.95 -19.33 -13.17
N TYR A 184 -20.71 -18.78 -11.98
CA TYR A 184 -20.82 -17.34 -11.77
C TYR A 184 -19.66 -16.54 -12.37
N LYS A 185 -18.48 -17.14 -12.51
CA LYS A 185 -17.35 -16.53 -13.24
C LYS A 185 -17.73 -16.23 -14.69
N VAL A 186 -18.50 -17.10 -15.34
CA VAL A 186 -19.01 -16.88 -16.71
C VAL A 186 -20.10 -15.82 -16.74
N LEU A 187 -20.99 -15.79 -15.76
CA LEU A 187 -22.14 -14.87 -15.75
C LEU A 187 -21.79 -13.43 -15.35
N VAL A 188 -20.83 -13.25 -14.43
CA VAL A 188 -20.53 -11.96 -13.77
C VAL A 188 -19.13 -11.47 -14.10
N GLY A 189 -18.20 -12.36 -14.44
CA GLY A 189 -16.78 -12.03 -14.64
C GLY A 189 -15.96 -12.13 -13.36
N LYS A 190 -14.68 -12.49 -13.50
CA LYS A 190 -13.76 -12.74 -12.37
C LYS A 190 -13.53 -11.49 -11.52
N GLU A 191 -13.34 -10.34 -12.15
CA GLU A 191 -13.04 -9.06 -11.51
C GLU A 191 -14.19 -8.58 -10.62
N GLU A 192 -15.43 -8.65 -11.12
CA GLU A 192 -16.61 -8.22 -10.38
C GLU A 192 -16.95 -9.17 -9.23
N LEU A 193 -16.68 -10.48 -9.40
CA LEU A 193 -16.74 -11.44 -8.29
C LEU A 193 -15.71 -11.12 -7.22
N TYR A 194 -14.48 -10.79 -7.61
CA TYR A 194 -13.42 -10.42 -6.67
C TYR A 194 -13.73 -9.12 -5.94
N LYS A 195 -14.27 -8.12 -6.63
CA LYS A 195 -14.77 -6.89 -6.00
C LYS A 195 -15.84 -7.20 -4.97
N THR A 196 -16.81 -8.04 -5.31
CA THR A 196 -17.85 -8.49 -4.36
C THR A 196 -17.24 -9.19 -3.14
N TYR A 197 -16.23 -10.03 -3.35
CA TYR A 197 -15.50 -10.67 -2.26
C TYR A 197 -14.79 -9.62 -1.37
N LEU A 198 -14.14 -8.62 -1.97
CA LEU A 198 -13.48 -7.53 -1.23
C LEU A 198 -14.47 -6.67 -0.47
N ASP A 199 -15.65 -6.39 -1.03
CA ASP A 199 -16.72 -5.67 -0.33
C ASP A 199 -17.15 -6.46 0.92
N PHE A 200 -17.37 -7.77 0.79
CA PHE A 200 -17.68 -8.65 1.93
C PHE A 200 -16.54 -8.72 2.94
N LYS A 201 -15.30 -8.77 2.48
CA LYS A 201 -14.11 -8.72 3.34
C LYS A 201 -14.06 -7.38 4.10
N SER A 202 -14.32 -6.28 3.42
CA SER A 202 -14.36 -4.94 4.00
C SER A 202 -15.53 -4.77 4.95
N GLU A 203 -16.65 -5.50 4.78
CA GLU A 203 -17.84 -5.38 5.63
C GLU A 203 -17.79 -6.31 6.85
N TYR A 204 -17.38 -7.57 6.65
CA TYR A 204 -17.44 -8.66 7.64
C TYR A 204 -16.07 -9.13 8.15
N GLY A 205 -14.97 -8.60 7.61
CA GLY A 205 -13.60 -8.87 8.05
C GLY A 205 -12.93 -10.04 7.34
N ASP A 206 -11.61 -10.18 7.52
CA ASP A 206 -10.76 -11.14 6.80
C ASP A 206 -11.18 -12.61 6.95
N MET A 207 -11.83 -12.96 8.07
CA MET A 207 -12.20 -14.31 8.44
C MET A 207 -13.69 -14.64 8.19
N TRP A 208 -14.42 -13.82 7.42
CA TRP A 208 -15.88 -13.99 7.25
C TRP A 208 -16.28 -15.36 6.68
N ILE A 209 -15.43 -15.96 5.83
CA ILE A 209 -15.63 -17.31 5.26
C ILE A 209 -15.49 -18.41 6.32
N ASP A 210 -14.67 -18.16 7.34
CA ASP A 210 -14.27 -19.11 8.39
C ASP A 210 -14.95 -18.81 9.74
N SER A 211 -15.96 -17.94 9.76
CA SER A 211 -16.80 -17.69 10.94
C SER A 211 -17.43 -18.99 11.44
N LYS A 212 -17.51 -19.21 12.75
CA LYS A 212 -18.10 -20.44 13.30
C LYS A 212 -19.62 -20.36 13.41
N GLU A 213 -20.19 -19.22 13.83
CA GLU A 213 -21.64 -19.11 14.02
C GLU A 213 -22.37 -18.56 12.79
N HIS A 214 -21.76 -17.65 12.02
CA HIS A 214 -22.45 -16.93 10.94
C HIS A 214 -22.03 -17.34 9.54
N ARG A 215 -21.16 -18.35 9.38
CA ARG A 215 -20.64 -18.75 8.06
C ARG A 215 -21.74 -19.08 7.06
N ASP A 216 -22.74 -19.88 7.44
CA ASP A 216 -23.80 -20.28 6.51
C ASP A 216 -24.65 -19.08 6.08
N GLU A 217 -24.89 -18.13 6.99
CA GLU A 217 -25.65 -16.91 6.70
C GLU A 217 -24.87 -15.96 5.79
N LEU A 218 -23.58 -15.74 6.09
CA LEU A 218 -22.69 -14.90 5.30
C LEU A 218 -22.43 -15.50 3.92
N LEU A 219 -22.23 -16.82 3.81
CA LEU A 219 -22.12 -17.52 2.52
C LEU A 219 -23.41 -17.44 1.72
N ARG A 220 -24.57 -17.66 2.36
CA ARG A 220 -25.87 -17.50 1.69
C ARG A 220 -26.04 -16.08 1.17
N LYS A 221 -25.67 -15.09 1.96
CA LYS A 221 -25.75 -13.67 1.59
C LYS A 221 -24.80 -13.34 0.45
N PHE A 222 -23.55 -13.79 0.52
CA PHE A 222 -22.57 -13.66 -0.56
C PHE A 222 -23.11 -14.24 -1.88
N HIS A 223 -23.66 -15.47 -1.83
CA HIS A 223 -24.30 -16.09 -2.99
C HIS A 223 -25.51 -15.32 -3.51
N GLN A 224 -26.33 -14.74 -2.63
CA GLN A 224 -27.47 -13.91 -3.04
C GLN A 224 -27.00 -12.60 -3.69
N THR A 225 -25.99 -11.94 -3.16
CA THR A 225 -25.39 -10.74 -3.77
C THR A 225 -24.83 -11.05 -5.15
N VAL A 226 -24.14 -12.17 -5.32
CA VAL A 226 -23.66 -12.62 -6.63
C VAL A 226 -24.82 -12.90 -7.58
N LYS A 227 -25.91 -13.52 -7.11
CA LYS A 227 -27.12 -13.75 -7.93
C LYS A 227 -27.78 -12.45 -8.38
N ILE A 228 -27.80 -11.41 -7.55
CA ILE A 228 -28.28 -10.08 -7.92
C ILE A 228 -27.40 -9.52 -9.04
N LYS A 229 -26.07 -9.54 -8.87
CA LYS A 229 -25.11 -9.06 -9.89
C LYS A 229 -25.19 -9.86 -11.20
N ALA A 230 -25.50 -11.15 -11.11
CA ALA A 230 -25.74 -12.02 -12.27
C ALA A 230 -27.12 -11.80 -12.94
N GLY A 231 -27.95 -10.89 -12.44
CA GLY A 231 -29.30 -10.62 -12.98
C GLY A 231 -30.31 -11.75 -12.69
N LEU A 232 -30.00 -12.68 -11.80
CA LEU A 232 -30.88 -13.81 -11.45
C LEU A 232 -31.90 -13.46 -10.36
N ILE A 233 -31.68 -12.37 -9.62
CA ILE A 233 -32.63 -11.78 -8.67
C ILE A 233 -32.98 -10.39 -9.18
N THR A 234 -34.19 -10.22 -9.70
CA THR A 234 -34.67 -8.97 -10.30
C THR A 234 -35.67 -8.22 -9.42
N ASP A 235 -36.28 -8.88 -8.43
CA ASP A 235 -37.22 -8.28 -7.50
C ASP A 235 -36.54 -7.26 -6.56
N GLU A 236 -36.98 -6.00 -6.61
CA GLU A 236 -36.38 -4.89 -5.86
C GLU A 236 -36.50 -5.05 -4.34
N LYS A 237 -37.58 -5.69 -3.86
CA LYS A 237 -37.77 -5.94 -2.44
C LYS A 237 -36.76 -6.97 -1.95
N MET A 238 -36.58 -8.08 -2.66
CA MET A 238 -35.55 -9.08 -2.37
C MET A 238 -34.14 -8.52 -2.48
N LYS A 239 -33.84 -7.66 -3.48
CA LYS A 239 -32.55 -6.98 -3.57
C LYS A 239 -32.26 -6.16 -2.32
N SER A 240 -33.23 -5.36 -1.88
CA SER A 240 -33.09 -4.50 -0.70
C SER A 240 -32.84 -5.30 0.59
N GLU A 241 -33.46 -6.47 0.73
CA GLU A 241 -33.27 -7.36 1.88
C GLU A 241 -31.89 -8.01 1.88
N VAL A 242 -31.38 -8.43 0.72
CA VAL A 242 -30.04 -9.03 0.58
C VAL A 242 -28.93 -8.00 0.82
N ILE A 243 -29.13 -6.74 0.42
CA ILE A 243 -28.12 -5.69 0.56
C ILE A 243 -28.00 -5.22 2.02
N LYS A 244 -29.07 -5.29 2.83
CA LYS A 244 -29.03 -4.87 4.25
C LYS A 244 -27.96 -5.65 5.02
N PRO A 245 -26.97 -4.99 5.66
CA PRO A 245 -25.90 -5.65 6.42
C PRO A 245 -26.41 -6.69 7.44
N LEU A 246 -25.69 -7.80 7.59
CA LEU A 246 -26.00 -8.74 8.67
C LEU A 246 -25.55 -8.11 9.98
N ILE A 247 -26.47 -7.94 10.93
CA ILE A 247 -26.14 -7.40 12.25
C ILE A 247 -25.49 -8.52 13.06
N ILE A 248 -24.16 -8.49 13.16
CA ILE A 248 -23.41 -9.39 14.02
C ILE A 248 -23.51 -8.86 15.46
N PRO A 249 -24.00 -9.66 16.43
CA PRO A 249 -24.17 -9.22 17.81
C PRO A 249 -22.82 -8.78 18.41
N SER A 250 -22.81 -7.58 18.99
CA SER A 250 -21.62 -7.01 19.60
C SER A 250 -21.45 -7.53 21.03
N LYS A 251 -20.21 -7.82 21.44
CA LYS A 251 -19.86 -8.18 22.82
C LYS A 251 -19.27 -6.98 23.55
N THR A 252 -19.67 -6.78 24.79
CA THR A 252 -19.05 -5.79 25.67
C THR A 252 -17.64 -6.25 26.06
N ILE A 253 -16.64 -5.40 25.82
CA ILE A 253 -15.26 -5.57 26.29
C ILE A 253 -15.19 -5.14 27.76
N PHE A 254 -15.59 -3.89 28.03
CA PHE A 254 -15.73 -3.34 29.37
C PHE A 254 -16.70 -2.16 29.37
N GLU A 255 -17.06 -1.70 30.57
CA GLU A 255 -17.94 -0.56 30.75
C GLU A 255 -17.36 0.46 31.74
N LEU A 256 -17.59 1.74 31.48
CA LEU A 256 -17.12 2.86 32.30
C LEU A 256 -18.29 3.74 32.71
N ASN A 257 -18.27 4.21 33.96
CA ASN A 257 -19.27 5.17 34.43
C ASN A 257 -18.98 6.57 33.87
N VAL A 258 -20.06 7.27 33.54
CA VAL A 258 -20.03 8.67 33.11
C VAL A 258 -20.60 9.54 34.21
N TYR A 259 -19.91 10.64 34.48
CA TYR A 259 -20.22 11.53 35.60
C TYR A 259 -20.44 12.96 35.14
N LYS A 260 -21.35 13.67 35.80
CA LYS A 260 -21.49 15.12 35.62
C LYS A 260 -20.42 15.89 36.41
N ARG A 261 -19.73 16.84 35.77
CA ARG A 261 -18.79 17.75 36.45
C ARG A 261 -19.57 18.72 37.34
N THR A 262 -19.19 18.81 38.61
CA THR A 262 -19.73 19.81 39.57
C THR A 262 -18.61 20.72 40.04
N LYS A 263 -18.89 22.02 40.22
CA LYS A 263 -17.88 23.06 40.53
C LYS A 263 -17.36 23.06 41.97
N THR A 264 -17.77 22.12 42.82
CA THR A 264 -17.42 22.13 44.26
C THR A 264 -16.37 21.07 44.55
N GLY A 265 -15.22 21.50 45.07
CA GLY A 265 -13.99 20.73 45.29
C GLY A 265 -14.04 19.53 46.25
N ASN A 266 -15.22 18.96 46.50
CA ASN A 266 -15.39 17.63 47.10
C ASN A 266 -16.20 16.78 46.12
N GLY A 267 -15.49 15.97 45.34
CA GLY A 267 -15.97 15.24 44.16
C GLY A 267 -17.06 14.21 44.43
N ILE A 268 -18.28 14.66 44.65
CA ILE A 268 -19.47 13.83 44.45
C ILE A 268 -19.83 13.94 42.97
N HIS A 269 -19.20 13.08 42.19
CA HIS A 269 -19.53 12.82 40.81
C HIS A 269 -20.92 12.18 40.74
N LYS A 270 -21.93 12.93 40.27
CA LYS A 270 -23.24 12.34 40.03
C LYS A 270 -23.12 11.40 38.84
N ASP A 271 -23.29 10.12 39.09
CA ASP A 271 -23.40 9.08 38.07
C ASP A 271 -24.66 9.34 37.23
N ILE A 272 -24.45 9.53 35.93
CA ILE A 272 -25.49 9.92 34.97
C ILE A 272 -25.71 8.87 33.88
N GLY A 273 -24.83 7.89 33.75
CA GLY A 273 -24.85 6.94 32.65
C GLY A 273 -23.61 6.07 32.59
N GLN A 274 -23.56 5.25 31.56
CA GLN A 274 -22.51 4.28 31.34
C GLN A 274 -22.10 4.29 29.86
N VAL A 275 -20.80 4.16 29.62
CA VAL A 275 -20.23 3.90 28.31
C VAL A 275 -19.82 2.44 28.25
N SER A 276 -20.29 1.73 27.25
CA SER A 276 -19.89 0.35 26.97
C SER A 276 -19.00 0.33 25.74
N LEU A 277 -17.78 -0.20 25.90
CA LEU A 277 -16.90 -0.47 24.77
C LEU A 277 -17.28 -1.84 24.21
N MET A 278 -17.74 -1.88 22.97
CA MET A 278 -18.28 -3.09 22.36
C MET A 278 -17.48 -3.50 21.13
N THR A 279 -17.37 -4.80 20.89
CA THR A 279 -16.75 -5.34 19.68
C THR A 279 -17.54 -6.49 19.09
N ASN A 280 -17.61 -6.51 17.76
CA ASN A 280 -18.05 -7.68 16.99
C ASN A 280 -16.84 -8.44 16.39
N GLY A 281 -15.64 -8.21 16.91
CA GLY A 281 -14.39 -8.76 16.40
C GLY A 281 -13.77 -7.99 15.22
N LYS A 282 -14.51 -7.12 14.55
CA LYS A 282 -14.01 -6.30 13.42
C LYS A 282 -13.94 -4.82 13.77
N ILE A 283 -14.93 -4.30 14.47
CA ILE A 283 -14.89 -2.94 15.00
C ILE A 283 -14.88 -2.98 16.51
N ILE A 284 -14.28 -1.98 17.11
CA ILE A 284 -14.51 -1.62 18.51
C ILE A 284 -15.20 -0.26 18.48
N LYS A 285 -16.37 -0.17 19.09
CA LYS A 285 -17.18 1.06 19.14
C LYS A 285 -17.58 1.39 20.57
N ILE A 286 -17.91 2.66 20.79
CA ILE A 286 -18.45 3.15 22.05
C ILE A 286 -19.96 3.31 21.92
N GLU A 287 -20.70 2.78 22.90
CA GLU A 287 -22.12 3.04 23.08
C GLU A 287 -22.35 3.72 24.42
N TYR A 288 -23.22 4.73 24.46
CA TYR A 288 -23.58 5.45 25.67
C TYR A 288 -25.02 5.18 26.08
N CYS A 289 -25.22 4.76 27.32
CA CYS A 289 -26.53 4.56 27.92
C CYS A 289 -26.71 5.55 29.09
N ALA A 290 -27.61 6.52 28.92
CA ALA A 290 -27.99 7.44 30.00
C ALA A 290 -28.89 6.73 31.02
N ARG A 291 -28.67 6.96 32.32
CA ARG A 291 -29.55 6.43 33.39
C ARG A 291 -30.87 7.19 33.51
N ARG A 292 -30.96 8.40 32.96
CA ARG A 292 -32.16 9.23 32.95
C ARG A 292 -32.25 10.01 31.64
N LYS A 293 -33.47 10.20 31.12
CA LYS A 293 -33.74 10.88 29.83
C LYS A 293 -33.11 12.26 29.70
N ASN A 294 -33.02 13.00 30.80
CA ASN A 294 -32.45 14.34 30.85
C ASN A 294 -30.90 14.38 30.78
N TYR A 295 -30.25 13.23 30.61
CA TYR A 295 -28.82 13.09 30.33
C TYR A 295 -28.54 12.35 29.02
N GLU A 296 -29.56 12.10 28.18
CA GLU A 296 -29.37 11.51 26.85
C GLU A 296 -28.53 12.42 25.95
N ILE A 297 -27.62 11.80 25.21
CA ILE A 297 -26.86 12.43 24.12
C ILE A 297 -27.32 11.74 22.84
N ILE A 298 -27.48 12.52 21.76
CA ILE A 298 -27.89 11.98 20.47
C ILE A 298 -26.82 11.01 19.96
N ASP A 299 -27.23 9.80 19.58
CA ASP A 299 -26.35 8.71 19.13
C ASP A 299 -25.42 9.12 17.98
N GLU A 300 -25.91 9.98 17.06
CA GLU A 300 -25.13 10.52 15.92
C GLU A 300 -23.81 11.19 16.34
N ASN A 301 -23.72 11.70 17.58
CA ASN A 301 -22.46 12.27 18.07
C ASN A 301 -21.36 11.22 18.24
N PHE A 302 -21.72 9.94 18.34
CA PHE A 302 -20.80 8.82 18.51
C PHE A 302 -20.59 8.02 17.22
N ASP A 303 -21.14 8.45 16.07
CA ASP A 303 -20.99 7.73 14.79
C ASP A 303 -19.51 7.58 14.38
N ASP A 304 -18.67 8.56 14.72
CA ASP A 304 -17.22 8.53 14.48
C ASP A 304 -16.44 7.83 15.62
N CYS A 305 -17.10 7.41 16.70
CA CYS A 305 -16.48 6.73 17.84
C CYS A 305 -16.38 5.22 17.60
N TYR A 306 -15.61 4.83 16.58
CA TYR A 306 -15.20 3.45 16.38
C TYR A 306 -13.77 3.33 15.84
N ILE A 307 -13.18 2.15 16.00
CA ILE A 307 -11.93 1.76 15.35
C ILE A 307 -12.11 0.45 14.60
N GLU A 308 -11.49 0.35 13.43
CA GLU A 308 -11.40 -0.90 12.68
C GLU A 308 -10.21 -1.74 13.19
N VAL A 309 -10.49 -3.00 13.47
CA VAL A 309 -9.54 -3.97 14.01
C VAL A 309 -8.85 -4.71 12.88
N ASN A 310 -7.52 -4.59 12.81
CA ASN A 310 -6.69 -5.33 11.88
C ASN A 310 -5.97 -6.50 12.59
N ASP A 311 -5.94 -7.68 11.96
CA ASP A 311 -5.34 -8.91 12.50
C ASP A 311 -3.84 -8.79 12.75
N ARG A 312 -3.19 -7.86 12.05
CA ARG A 312 -1.76 -7.54 12.23
C ARG A 312 -1.49 -6.68 13.47
N TYR A 313 -2.52 -6.15 14.12
CA TYR A 313 -2.33 -5.39 15.35
C TYR A 313 -1.94 -6.35 16.49
N ASP A 314 -0.90 -5.95 17.22
CA ASP A 314 -0.58 -6.54 18.51
C ASP A 314 -1.47 -5.93 19.59
N ASN A 315 -1.44 -6.50 20.80
CA ASN A 315 -2.27 -6.02 21.89
C ASN A 315 -1.94 -4.56 22.25
N PHE A 316 -0.67 -4.16 22.14
CA PHE A 316 -0.21 -2.81 22.44
C PHE A 316 -0.84 -1.76 21.53
N LYS A 317 -0.87 -2.00 20.21
CA LYS A 317 -1.54 -1.11 19.26
C LYS A 317 -3.03 -1.00 19.52
N LEU A 318 -3.69 -2.13 19.80
CA LEU A 318 -5.12 -2.14 20.11
C LEU A 318 -5.46 -1.34 21.37
N VAL A 319 -4.65 -1.46 22.43
CA VAL A 319 -4.79 -0.69 23.67
C VAL A 319 -4.68 0.81 23.38
N ASN A 320 -3.67 1.24 22.62
CA ASN A 320 -3.49 2.66 22.31
C ASN A 320 -4.63 3.22 21.45
N SER A 321 -5.11 2.48 20.46
CA SER A 321 -6.27 2.90 19.66
C SER A 321 -7.56 2.98 20.49
N ILE A 322 -7.71 2.14 21.53
CA ILE A 322 -8.84 2.25 22.45
C ILE A 322 -8.71 3.49 23.35
N ARG A 323 -7.50 3.84 23.80
CA ARG A 323 -7.27 5.09 24.55
C ARG A 323 -7.68 6.30 23.72
N GLU A 324 -7.24 6.38 22.47
CA GLU A 324 -7.63 7.43 21.52
C GLU A 324 -9.15 7.46 21.32
N LEU A 325 -9.77 6.29 21.18
CA LEU A 325 -11.23 6.17 21.03
C LEU A 325 -12.00 6.68 22.25
N VAL A 326 -11.54 6.36 23.47
CA VAL A 326 -12.15 6.85 24.72
C VAL A 326 -11.90 8.35 24.90
N GLU A 327 -10.75 8.88 24.47
CA GLU A 327 -10.50 10.33 24.46
C GLU A 327 -11.44 11.09 23.50
N MET A 328 -11.71 10.52 22.31
CA MET A 328 -12.71 11.07 21.38
C MET A 328 -14.10 11.09 22.03
N ALA A 329 -14.52 10.00 22.67
CA ALA A 329 -15.77 9.96 23.41
C ALA A 329 -15.80 10.97 24.56
N ASN A 330 -14.71 11.10 25.33
CA ASN A 330 -14.61 12.07 26.41
C ASN A 330 -14.73 13.51 25.89
N THR A 331 -14.18 13.81 24.72
CA THR A 331 -14.33 15.12 24.05
C THR A 331 -15.80 15.42 23.72
N ILE A 332 -16.58 14.41 23.33
CA ILE A 332 -18.04 14.55 23.14
C ILE A 332 -18.72 14.82 24.49
N PHE A 333 -18.41 14.04 25.52
CA PHE A 333 -18.98 14.21 26.87
C PHE A 333 -18.68 15.58 27.49
N GLU A 334 -17.49 16.13 27.26
CA GLU A 334 -17.11 17.45 27.76
C GLU A 334 -18.01 18.57 27.22
N LYS A 335 -18.53 18.44 25.99
CA LYS A 335 -19.50 19.41 25.42
C LYS A 335 -20.81 19.48 26.22
N TYR A 336 -21.09 18.44 27.01
CA TYR A 336 -22.29 18.31 27.83
C TYR A 336 -22.01 18.42 29.35
N ASP A 337 -20.82 18.90 29.73
CA ASP A 337 -20.32 18.95 31.12
C ASP A 337 -20.20 17.57 31.79
N PHE A 338 -19.99 16.52 31.01
CA PHE A 338 -19.81 15.15 31.47
C PHE A 338 -18.34 14.73 31.38
N THR A 339 -17.97 13.65 32.06
CA THR A 339 -16.60 13.12 32.06
C THR A 339 -16.62 11.61 32.29
N ILE A 340 -15.73 10.90 31.60
CA ILE A 340 -15.47 9.47 31.83
C ILE A 340 -14.42 9.32 32.94
N ASN A 341 -14.51 8.24 33.73
CA ASN A 341 -13.45 7.88 34.67
C ASN A 341 -12.25 7.25 33.92
N GLN A 342 -11.28 8.08 33.55
CA GLN A 342 -10.07 7.67 32.84
C GLN A 342 -9.16 6.75 33.67
N ASP A 343 -9.07 6.97 34.99
CA ASP A 343 -8.28 6.11 35.87
C ASP A 343 -8.82 4.67 35.86
N ALA A 344 -10.14 4.50 35.85
CA ALA A 344 -10.75 3.17 35.72
C ALA A 344 -10.45 2.52 34.37
N MET A 345 -10.39 3.31 33.29
CA MET A 345 -10.03 2.82 31.95
C MET A 345 -8.59 2.31 31.92
N ASP A 346 -7.62 3.09 32.35
CA ASP A 346 -6.20 2.69 32.31
C ASP A 346 -5.96 1.44 33.16
N ASN A 347 -6.59 1.37 34.35
CA ASN A 347 -6.54 0.18 35.18
C ASN A 347 -7.16 -1.06 34.51
N ILE A 348 -8.19 -0.93 33.66
CA ILE A 348 -8.74 -2.08 32.93
C ILE A 348 -7.80 -2.47 31.77
N LEU A 349 -7.32 -1.48 31.03
CA LEU A 349 -6.49 -1.71 29.84
C LEU A 349 -5.14 -2.34 30.14
N ASP A 350 -4.56 -2.08 31.31
CA ASP A 350 -3.27 -2.63 31.72
C ASP A 350 -3.31 -4.16 31.98
N PHE A 351 -4.49 -4.74 32.23
CA PHE A 351 -4.64 -6.17 32.56
C PHE A 351 -5.44 -6.98 31.54
N ILE A 352 -5.99 -6.34 30.50
CA ILE A 352 -6.90 -7.00 29.55
C ILE A 352 -6.17 -7.42 28.25
N ASP A 353 -6.41 -8.67 27.84
CA ASP A 353 -5.96 -9.18 26.53
C ASP A 353 -7.04 -8.91 25.47
N ILE A 354 -6.97 -7.71 24.90
CA ILE A 354 -7.92 -7.20 23.90
C ILE A 354 -7.88 -8.07 22.64
N LYS A 355 -6.67 -8.48 22.25
CA LYS A 355 -6.49 -9.35 21.08
C LYS A 355 -7.21 -10.68 21.26
N ARG A 356 -7.13 -11.29 22.45
CA ARG A 356 -7.88 -12.51 22.77
C ARG A 356 -9.39 -12.28 22.80
N LEU A 357 -9.86 -11.17 23.36
CA LEU A 357 -11.29 -10.84 23.40
C LEU A 357 -11.87 -10.60 22.00
N ILE A 358 -11.15 -9.89 21.15
CA ILE A 358 -11.48 -9.73 19.72
C ILE A 358 -11.56 -11.10 19.06
N LYS A 359 -10.57 -11.97 19.29
CA LYS A 359 -10.58 -13.31 18.73
C LYS A 359 -11.79 -14.11 19.18
N MET A 360 -12.12 -14.08 20.48
CA MET A 360 -13.32 -14.70 21.04
C MET A 360 -14.62 -14.08 20.53
N ALA A 361 -14.61 -12.81 20.13
CA ALA A 361 -15.74 -12.14 19.49
C ALA A 361 -15.90 -12.51 18.01
N ARG A 362 -14.87 -13.10 17.37
CA ARG A 362 -14.92 -13.66 16.01
C ARG A 362 -15.22 -15.15 15.96
N GLU A 363 -14.86 -15.86 17.04
CA GLU A 363 -15.05 -17.31 17.19
C GLU A 363 -16.48 -17.68 17.63
N VAL A 364 -17.25 -16.67 18.01
CA VAL A 364 -18.72 -16.66 18.12
C VAL A 364 -19.17 -16.04 16.82
#